data_AF-A0A2P6VTF1-F1
#
_entry.id   AF-A0A2P6VTF1-F1
#
_cell.length_a   1.000
_cell.length_b   1.000
_cell.length_c   1.000
_cell.angle_alpha   90.00
_cell.angle_beta   90.00
_cell.angle_gamma   90.00
#
_symmetry.space_group_name_H-M   'P 1'
#
loop_
_entity.id
_entity.type
_entity.pdbx_description
1 polymer ?
#
loop_
_entity_poly.entity_id
_entity_poly.type
_entity_poly.pdbx_seq_one_letter_code
_entity_poly.pdbx_strand_id
1 'polypeptide(L)'
;MAEAQDAGFDHLCFVTAVDWPKDEIEDNAAWLGFTEEREVEDPDDEEDEDATETVPVESKGWHLDDVDDGLMEVVYNLYSYDEGDHLAVQVWVPREVDQCSVPTVSDLWAGANWHEREVFDLYGVTFEGHPDMKRIFMPEDWEGHPHRKDYDLGEQQYIYREDGIDKVTKDAGKGW
;
A
#
# COMPACT_ATOMS: atom_id res chain seq x y z
N MET A 1 0.69 16.45 9.34
CA MET A 1 1.09 17.05 8.04
C MET A 1 1.42 18.53 8.18
N ALA A 2 0.53 19.40 8.65
CA ALA A 2 0.87 20.81 8.90
C ALA A 2 2.10 21.00 9.82
N GLU A 3 2.19 20.21 10.90
CA GLU A 3 3.35 20.23 11.80
C GLU A 3 4.67 19.84 11.11
N ALA A 4 4.63 19.01 10.07
CA ALA A 4 5.82 18.64 9.31
C ALA A 4 6.30 19.80 8.44
N GLN A 5 5.39 20.58 7.86
CA GLN A 5 5.74 21.81 7.15
C GLN A 5 6.35 22.83 8.12
N ASP A 6 5.77 23.01 9.31
CA ASP A 6 6.31 23.90 10.34
C ASP A 6 7.69 23.45 10.86
N ALA A 7 8.00 22.15 10.79
CA ALA A 7 9.28 21.58 11.16
C ALA A 7 10.39 21.74 10.08
N GLY A 8 10.10 22.40 8.95
CA GLY A 8 11.08 22.68 7.90
C GLY A 8 11.14 21.61 6.79
N PHE A 9 10.09 20.79 6.64
CA PHE A 9 9.94 19.91 5.48
C PHE A 9 9.20 20.62 4.35
N ASP A 10 9.93 21.41 3.56
CA ASP A 10 9.36 22.27 2.52
C ASP A 10 9.02 21.54 1.21
N HIS A 11 9.50 20.29 1.04
CA HIS A 11 9.33 19.54 -0.19
C HIS A 11 8.65 18.20 0.04
N LEU A 12 7.63 17.93 -0.78
CA LEU A 12 7.04 16.61 -0.92
C LEU A 12 7.63 15.93 -2.16
N CYS A 13 8.35 14.83 -1.94
CA CYS A 13 9.01 14.07 -2.99
C CYS A 13 8.01 13.23 -3.79
N PHE A 14 7.20 12.44 -3.10
CA PHE A 14 6.14 11.61 -3.69
C PHE A 14 5.20 11.09 -2.61
N VAL A 15 4.01 10.67 -3.05
CA VAL A 15 3.04 9.90 -2.25
C VAL A 15 2.87 8.54 -2.91
N THR A 16 2.87 7.48 -2.12
CA THR A 16 2.61 6.12 -2.60
C THR A 16 1.62 5.43 -1.65
N ALA A 17 1.03 4.32 -2.09
CA ALA A 17 0.24 3.47 -1.22
C ALA A 17 0.68 2.00 -1.29
N VAL A 18 0.39 1.25 -0.23
CA VAL A 18 0.65 -0.18 -0.09
C VAL A 18 -0.63 -0.87 0.39
N ASP A 19 -1.01 -1.93 -0.33
CA ASP A 19 -2.22 -2.70 -0.04
C ASP A 19 -1.89 -3.89 0.87
N TRP A 20 -2.49 -3.95 2.06
CA TRP A 20 -2.31 -4.98 3.08
C TRP A 20 -3.62 -5.79 3.26
N PRO A 21 -3.87 -6.83 2.44
CA PRO A 21 -5.10 -7.63 2.50
C PRO A 21 -5.14 -8.53 3.74
N LYS A 22 -6.33 -9.00 4.10
CA LYS A 22 -6.62 -9.62 5.41
C LYS A 22 -5.99 -10.97 5.73
N ASP A 23 -5.14 -11.52 4.86
CA ASP A 23 -4.67 -12.90 4.97
C ASP A 23 -3.19 -13.05 4.53
N GLU A 24 -2.44 -11.94 4.37
CA GLU A 24 -1.06 -11.99 3.85
C GLU A 24 0.02 -12.01 4.93
N ILE A 25 -0.27 -11.49 6.14
CA ILE A 25 0.74 -11.40 7.22
C ILE A 25 1.03 -12.80 7.78
N GLU A 26 0.01 -13.64 7.93
CA GLU A 26 0.17 -15.01 8.41
C GLU A 26 1.05 -15.88 7.48
N ASP A 27 0.97 -15.68 6.16
CA ASP A 27 1.72 -16.45 5.17
C ASP A 27 3.20 -16.00 5.00
N ASN A 28 3.49 -14.71 5.22
CA ASN A 28 4.86 -14.17 5.04
C ASN A 28 5.82 -14.52 6.18
N ALA A 29 5.31 -14.66 7.41
CA ALA A 29 6.12 -15.07 8.57
C ALA A 29 6.74 -16.47 8.37
N ALA A 30 6.01 -17.39 7.73
CA ALA A 30 6.48 -18.72 7.40
C ALA A 30 7.55 -18.72 6.28
N TRP A 31 7.44 -17.82 5.30
CA TRP A 31 8.36 -17.76 4.14
C TRP A 31 9.72 -17.14 4.48
N LEU A 32 9.77 -16.18 5.40
CA LEU A 32 11.00 -15.49 5.79
C LEU A 32 11.89 -16.30 6.75
N GLY A 33 11.47 -17.51 7.14
CA GLY A 33 12.31 -18.43 7.91
C GLY A 33 12.63 -17.95 9.32
N PHE A 34 11.80 -17.07 9.90
CA PHE A 34 11.91 -16.61 11.29
C PHE A 34 11.35 -17.66 12.27
N THR A 35 11.85 -18.90 12.17
CA THR A 35 11.59 -19.99 13.10
C THR A 35 12.86 -20.28 13.88
N GLU A 36 12.75 -20.47 15.20
CA GLU A 36 13.87 -20.91 16.03
C GLU A 36 13.64 -22.37 16.40
N GLU A 37 14.73 -23.13 16.34
CA GLU A 37 14.74 -24.51 16.81
C GLU A 37 14.83 -24.48 18.34
N ARG A 38 13.74 -24.84 19.00
CA ARG A 38 13.67 -24.95 20.45
C ARG A 38 13.80 -26.42 20.84
N GLU A 39 14.75 -26.73 21.70
CA GLU A 39 14.88 -28.06 22.29
C GLU A 39 13.62 -28.39 23.11
N VAL A 40 13.02 -29.54 22.85
CA VAL A 40 11.87 -30.03 23.63
C VAL A 40 12.43 -30.75 24.85
N GLU A 41 12.37 -30.10 26.01
CA GLU A 41 12.59 -30.79 27.29
C GLU A 41 11.36 -31.66 27.59
N ASP A 42 11.36 -32.91 27.11
CA ASP A 42 10.41 -33.92 27.55
C ASP A 42 10.85 -34.45 28.94
N PRO A 43 10.06 -34.27 30.01
CA PRO A 43 10.44 -34.72 31.33
C PRO A 43 10.46 -36.25 31.50
N ASP A 44 9.98 -37.06 30.54
CA ASP A 44 9.78 -38.51 30.70
C ASP A 44 10.45 -39.43 29.64
N ASP A 45 11.31 -38.94 28.73
CA ASP A 45 11.97 -39.80 27.73
C ASP A 45 13.51 -39.91 27.90
N GLU A 46 14.00 -41.11 28.21
CA GLU A 46 15.44 -41.43 28.38
C GLU A 46 16.15 -41.82 27.07
N GLU A 47 15.50 -41.74 25.91
CA GLU A 47 16.13 -42.05 24.61
C GLU A 47 15.57 -41.17 23.48
N ASP A 48 15.97 -39.89 23.42
CA ASP A 48 16.17 -39.13 22.17
C ASP A 48 16.71 -37.72 22.50
N GLU A 49 18.03 -37.59 22.65
CA GLU A 49 18.73 -36.36 23.10
C GLU A 49 18.79 -35.22 22.06
N ASP A 50 18.00 -35.26 20.98
CA ASP A 50 18.07 -34.27 19.87
C ASP A 50 16.69 -33.91 19.29
N ALA A 51 15.61 -34.03 20.08
CA ALA A 51 14.29 -33.60 19.65
C ALA A 51 14.18 -32.06 19.73
N THR A 52 14.28 -31.40 18.58
CA THR A 52 14.03 -29.97 18.43
C THR A 52 12.67 -29.72 17.76
N GLU A 53 11.87 -28.81 18.32
CA GLU A 53 10.64 -28.33 17.72
C GLU A 53 10.89 -26.96 17.08
N THR A 54 10.36 -26.77 15.88
CA THR A 54 10.40 -25.46 15.20
C THR A 54 9.25 -24.61 15.71
N VAL A 55 9.58 -23.56 16.47
CA VAL A 55 8.61 -22.61 16.98
C VAL A 55 8.80 -21.26 16.26
N PRO A 56 7.71 -20.53 15.95
CA PRO A 56 7.84 -19.18 15.42
C PRO A 56 8.52 -18.28 16.46
N VAL A 57 9.53 -17.51 16.02
CA VAL A 57 10.25 -16.57 16.90
C VAL A 57 9.38 -15.37 17.16
N GLU A 58 9.14 -15.03 18.43
CA GLU A 58 8.63 -13.71 18.80
C GLU A 58 9.74 -12.67 18.63
N SER A 59 9.97 -12.24 17.39
CA SER A 59 10.95 -11.22 17.11
C SER A 59 10.41 -9.85 17.49
N LYS A 60 11.19 -9.11 18.28
CA LYS A 60 10.82 -7.77 18.78
C LYS A 60 11.71 -6.73 18.11
N GLY A 61 11.37 -6.38 16.88
CA GLY A 61 12.08 -5.35 16.13
C GLY A 61 11.42 -5.06 14.78
N TRP A 62 10.78 -3.89 14.63
CA TRP A 62 10.22 -3.41 13.35
C TRP A 62 9.34 -4.43 12.63
N HIS A 63 8.38 -5.02 13.34
CA HIS A 63 7.58 -6.09 12.76
C HIS A 63 6.49 -5.55 11.87
N LEU A 64 6.36 -6.19 10.71
CA LEU A 64 5.18 -6.15 9.87
C LEU A 64 3.93 -6.70 10.59
N ASP A 65 4.11 -7.29 11.78
CA ASP A 65 3.08 -7.88 12.64
C ASP A 65 2.19 -6.82 13.34
N ASP A 66 2.61 -5.55 13.39
CA ASP A 66 1.79 -4.44 13.94
C ASP A 66 0.85 -3.82 12.89
N VAL A 67 0.90 -4.31 11.64
CA VAL A 67 -0.02 -3.87 10.60
C VAL A 67 -1.31 -4.67 10.75
N ASP A 68 -2.40 -4.02 11.16
CA ASP A 68 -3.69 -4.69 11.15
C ASP A 68 -4.02 -5.16 9.71
N ASP A 69 -4.36 -6.43 9.61
CA ASP A 69 -4.84 -7.06 8.38
C ASP A 69 -6.06 -6.31 7.80
N GLY A 70 -6.03 -6.00 6.50
CA GLY A 70 -7.12 -5.30 5.79
C GLY A 70 -7.02 -3.78 5.80
N LEU A 71 -5.82 -3.25 5.90
CA LEU A 71 -5.54 -1.83 5.79
C LEU A 71 -4.92 -1.47 4.43
N MET A 72 -5.05 -0.21 4.08
CA MET A 72 -4.28 0.45 3.03
C MET A 72 -3.35 1.45 3.71
N GLU A 73 -2.08 1.38 3.39
CA GLU A 73 -1.07 2.30 3.88
C GLU A 73 -0.82 3.38 2.83
N VAL A 74 -0.83 4.65 3.23
CA VAL A 74 -0.44 5.78 2.38
C VAL A 74 0.83 6.39 2.96
N VAL A 75 1.88 6.45 2.16
CA VAL A 75 3.21 6.90 2.59
C VAL A 75 3.54 8.21 1.88
N TYR A 76 3.78 9.25 2.68
CA TYR A 76 4.22 10.56 2.22
C TYR A 76 5.72 10.68 2.46
N ASN A 77 6.48 10.94 1.40
CA ASN A 77 7.92 11.16 1.50
C ASN A 77 8.20 12.66 1.42
N LEU A 78 8.72 13.21 2.51
CA LEU A 78 9.06 14.61 2.68
C LEU A 78 10.57 14.80 2.75
N TYR A 79 11.03 15.98 2.33
CA TYR A 79 12.43 16.36 2.34
C TYR A 79 12.60 17.80 2.82
N SER A 80 13.61 18.02 3.67
CA SER A 80 14.08 19.34 4.07
C SER A 80 15.32 19.70 3.27
N TYR A 81 15.28 20.80 2.52
CA TYR A 81 16.45 21.29 1.78
C TYR A 81 17.49 21.96 2.69
N ASP A 82 17.05 22.53 3.80
CA ASP A 82 17.93 23.26 4.72
C ASP A 82 18.78 22.29 5.57
N GLU A 83 18.14 21.28 6.17
CA GLU A 83 18.82 20.29 7.01
C GLU A 83 19.30 19.06 6.21
N GLY A 84 18.74 18.82 5.02
CA GLY A 84 19.07 17.67 4.18
C GLY A 84 18.43 16.35 4.64
N ASP A 85 17.44 16.43 5.54
CA ASP A 85 16.78 15.29 6.15
C ASP A 85 15.57 14.78 5.35
N HIS A 86 15.33 13.47 5.44
CA HIS A 86 14.17 12.78 4.87
C HIS A 86 13.22 12.31 5.97
N LEU A 87 11.92 12.51 5.74
CA LEU A 87 10.87 12.01 6.62
C LEU A 87 9.83 11.26 5.80
N ALA A 88 9.58 10.00 6.19
CA ALA A 88 8.45 9.23 5.68
C ALA A 88 7.32 9.26 6.71
N VAL A 89 6.13 9.68 6.31
CA VAL A 89 4.92 9.66 7.13
C VAL A 89 3.99 8.59 6.59
N GLN A 90 3.72 7.57 7.40
CA GLN A 90 2.83 6.47 7.07
C GLN A 90 1.45 6.73 7.68
N VAL A 91 0.40 6.56 6.89
CA VAL A 91 -0.99 6.72 7.32
C VAL A 91 -1.75 5.45 6.97
N TRP A 92 -2.40 4.86 7.96
CA TRP A 92 -3.15 3.63 7.82
C TRP A 92 -4.65 3.95 7.70
N VAL A 93 -5.29 3.44 6.66
CA VAL A 93 -6.74 3.59 6.43
C VAL A 93 -7.40 2.26 6.08
N PRO A 94 -8.72 2.11 6.28
CA PRO A 94 -9.42 0.92 5.84
C PRO A 94 -9.26 0.68 4.33
N ARG A 95 -9.11 -0.58 3.93
CA ARG A 95 -9.01 -1.00 2.52
C ARG A 95 -10.34 -0.86 1.75
N GLU A 96 -11.47 -0.90 2.46
CA GLU A 96 -12.80 -0.78 1.85
C GLU A 96 -12.95 0.56 1.12
N VAL A 97 -13.32 0.53 -0.16
CA VAL A 97 -13.29 1.73 -1.04
C VAL A 97 -14.09 2.90 -0.48
N ASP A 98 -15.26 2.62 0.07
CA ASP A 98 -16.16 3.63 0.63
C ASP A 98 -15.60 4.28 1.91
N GLN A 99 -14.58 3.68 2.52
CA GLN A 99 -13.94 4.13 3.76
C GLN A 99 -12.47 4.50 3.58
N CYS A 100 -11.89 4.19 2.41
CA CYS A 100 -10.49 4.41 2.08
C CYS A 100 -10.25 5.87 1.71
N SER A 101 -10.18 6.74 2.73
CA SER A 101 -10.06 8.18 2.55
C SER A 101 -9.03 8.82 3.49
N VAL A 102 -8.33 9.83 2.98
CA VAL A 102 -7.31 10.61 3.71
C VAL A 102 -7.48 12.10 3.38
N PRO A 103 -7.22 13.05 4.30
CA PRO A 103 -7.19 14.46 3.94
C PRO A 103 -6.10 14.78 2.92
N THR A 104 -6.40 15.61 1.91
CA THR A 104 -5.40 16.11 0.97
C THR A 104 -4.33 16.94 1.67
N VAL A 105 -3.13 16.92 1.12
CA VAL A 105 -2.04 17.85 1.47
C VAL A 105 -1.63 18.72 0.28
N SER A 106 -2.43 18.72 -0.80
CA SER A 106 -2.22 19.56 -1.99
C SER A 106 -2.24 21.06 -1.69
N ASP A 107 -2.92 21.47 -0.60
CA ASP A 107 -2.90 22.85 -0.11
C ASP A 107 -1.57 23.24 0.55
N LEU A 108 -0.82 22.26 1.07
CA LEU A 108 0.47 22.47 1.74
C LEU A 108 1.63 22.35 0.74
N TRP A 109 1.59 21.31 -0.10
CA TRP A 109 2.58 21.05 -1.14
C TRP A 109 1.90 20.85 -2.49
N ALA A 110 2.11 21.78 -3.42
CA ALA A 110 1.49 21.74 -4.75
C ALA A 110 1.82 20.46 -5.56
N GLY A 111 2.98 19.83 -5.30
CA GLY A 111 3.37 18.56 -5.90
C GLY A 111 2.44 17.39 -5.54
N ALA A 112 1.77 17.45 -4.38
CA ALA A 112 0.88 16.40 -3.93
C ALA A 112 -0.34 16.22 -4.84
N ASN A 113 -0.74 17.26 -5.61
CA ASN A 113 -1.88 17.17 -6.51
C ASN A 113 -1.78 15.98 -7.49
N TRP A 114 -0.61 15.79 -8.10
CA TRP A 114 -0.41 14.69 -9.05
C TRP A 114 -0.28 13.34 -8.35
N HIS A 115 0.46 13.29 -7.24
CA HIS A 115 0.69 12.05 -6.51
C HIS A 115 -0.57 11.51 -5.83
N GLU A 116 -1.42 12.38 -5.28
CA GLU A 116 -2.70 11.97 -4.70
C GLU A 116 -3.64 11.41 -5.78
N ARG A 117 -3.64 12.00 -6.99
CA ARG A 117 -4.41 11.47 -8.13
C ARG A 117 -3.88 10.14 -8.65
N GLU A 118 -2.56 9.94 -8.64
CA GLU A 118 -1.92 8.66 -8.96
C GLU A 118 -2.36 7.57 -7.99
N VAL A 119 -2.31 7.84 -6.67
CA VAL A 119 -2.74 6.89 -5.64
C VAL A 119 -4.24 6.61 -5.76
N PHE A 120 -5.06 7.62 -6.05
CA PHE A 120 -6.49 7.43 -6.31
C PHE A 120 -6.74 6.52 -7.52
N ASP A 121 -6.06 6.73 -8.65
CA ASP A 121 -6.29 5.94 -9.86
C ASP A 121 -5.85 4.48 -9.69
N LEU A 122 -4.68 4.25 -9.08
CA LEU A 122 -4.05 2.94 -8.99
C LEU A 122 -4.47 2.11 -7.78
N TYR A 123 -4.73 2.76 -6.64
CA TYR A 123 -5.07 2.10 -5.36
C TYR A 123 -6.47 2.46 -4.85
N GLY A 124 -7.16 3.42 -5.45
CA GLY A 124 -8.53 3.79 -5.07
C GLY A 124 -8.66 4.45 -3.70
N VAL A 125 -7.60 5.12 -3.22
CA VAL A 125 -7.67 5.97 -2.02
C VAL A 125 -8.22 7.33 -2.41
N THR A 126 -9.28 7.78 -1.73
CA THR A 126 -9.88 9.09 -1.97
C THR A 126 -9.22 10.16 -1.09
N PHE A 127 -8.85 11.30 -1.67
CA PHE A 127 -8.29 12.41 -0.89
C PHE A 127 -9.32 13.52 -0.69
N GLU A 128 -9.72 13.73 0.56
CA GLU A 128 -10.73 14.72 0.93
C GLU A 128 -10.19 16.14 0.79
N GLY A 129 -10.92 17.02 0.12
CA GLY A 129 -10.53 18.41 -0.12
C GLY A 129 -9.65 18.63 -1.35
N HIS A 130 -9.28 17.58 -2.08
CA HIS A 130 -8.46 17.72 -3.28
C HIS A 130 -9.18 18.49 -4.40
N PRO A 131 -8.51 19.44 -5.11
CA PRO A 131 -9.16 20.35 -6.05
C PRO A 131 -9.72 19.69 -7.31
N ASP A 132 -9.09 18.62 -7.81
CA ASP A 132 -9.54 17.90 -9.00
C ASP A 132 -9.22 16.40 -8.89
N MET A 133 -10.06 15.66 -8.16
CA MET A 133 -9.88 14.21 -8.02
C MET A 133 -10.43 13.47 -9.24
N LYS A 134 -9.56 13.22 -10.20
CA LYS A 134 -9.83 12.45 -11.42
C LYS A 134 -8.66 11.53 -11.74
N ARG A 135 -8.98 10.39 -12.37
CA ARG A 135 -7.99 9.45 -12.92
C ARG A 135 -7.00 10.17 -13.86
N ILE A 136 -5.77 9.66 -13.94
CA ILE A 136 -4.69 10.26 -14.74
C ILE A 136 -4.05 9.28 -15.71
N PHE A 137 -4.02 7.99 -15.37
CA PHE A 137 -3.43 6.93 -16.18
C PHE A 137 -4.53 6.15 -16.89
N MET A 138 -5.56 5.76 -16.15
CA MET A 138 -6.63 4.93 -16.68
C MET A 138 -7.77 5.79 -17.25
N PRO A 139 -8.43 5.33 -18.34
CA PRO A 139 -9.64 5.98 -18.83
C PRO A 139 -10.72 6.08 -17.74
N GLU A 140 -11.62 7.05 -17.86
CA GLU A 140 -12.69 7.28 -16.86
C GLU A 140 -13.62 6.07 -16.69
N ASP A 141 -13.81 5.31 -17.77
CA ASP A 141 -14.65 4.10 -17.81
C ASP A 141 -13.94 2.85 -17.27
N TRP A 142 -12.70 2.95 -16.77
CA TRP A 142 -11.96 1.79 -16.28
C TRP A 142 -12.56 1.23 -14.99
N GLU A 143 -12.81 -0.08 -14.97
CA GLU A 143 -13.33 -0.77 -13.79
C GLU A 143 -12.17 -1.21 -12.89
N GLY A 144 -12.19 -0.75 -11.63
CA GLY A 144 -11.22 -1.15 -10.60
C GLY A 144 -9.94 -0.30 -10.53
N HIS A 145 -8.98 -0.81 -9.75
CA HIS A 145 -7.72 -0.16 -9.35
C HIS A 145 -6.55 -1.15 -9.51
N PRO A 146 -5.73 -1.01 -10.58
CA PRO A 146 -4.78 -2.06 -10.98
C PRO A 146 -3.71 -2.46 -9.96
N HIS A 147 -3.35 -1.59 -9.02
CA HIS A 147 -2.30 -1.88 -8.02
C HIS A 147 -2.85 -2.52 -6.73
N ARG A 148 -4.16 -2.75 -6.65
CA ARG A 148 -4.70 -3.54 -5.54
C ARG A 148 -4.46 -5.03 -5.76
N LYS A 149 -4.19 -5.74 -4.68
CA LYS A 149 -3.89 -7.18 -4.72
C LYS A 149 -5.10 -8.05 -5.05
N ASP A 150 -6.31 -7.53 -4.84
CA ASP A 150 -7.58 -8.18 -5.24
C ASP A 150 -8.01 -7.84 -6.67
N TYR A 151 -7.21 -7.08 -7.42
CA TYR A 151 -7.52 -6.76 -8.81
C TYR A 151 -7.40 -8.01 -9.69
N ASP A 152 -8.45 -8.33 -10.44
CA ASP A 152 -8.49 -9.50 -11.31
C ASP A 152 -7.59 -9.31 -12.54
N LEU A 153 -6.42 -9.96 -12.52
CA LEU A 153 -5.46 -9.98 -13.63
C LEU A 153 -5.90 -10.87 -14.80
N GLY A 154 -6.93 -11.70 -14.62
CA GLY A 154 -7.50 -12.56 -15.65
C GLY A 154 -8.50 -11.83 -16.56
N GLU A 155 -9.22 -10.82 -16.03
CA GLU A 155 -10.11 -9.99 -16.83
C GLU A 155 -9.33 -8.92 -17.61
N GLN A 156 -9.26 -9.08 -18.92
CA GLN A 156 -8.63 -8.10 -19.80
C GLN A 156 -9.62 -7.01 -20.21
N GLN A 157 -9.24 -5.77 -19.95
CA GLN A 157 -9.91 -4.57 -20.41
C GLN A 157 -9.03 -3.92 -21.50
N TYR A 158 -9.61 -3.65 -22.65
CA TYR A 158 -8.95 -3.09 -23.83
C TYR A 158 -9.32 -1.62 -23.98
N ILE A 159 -8.39 -0.83 -24.51
CA ILE A 159 -8.61 0.59 -24.73
C ILE A 159 -8.83 0.84 -26.21
N TYR A 160 -9.81 1.66 -26.54
CA TYR A 160 -10.04 2.13 -27.91
C TYR A 160 -10.39 3.60 -27.92
N ARG A 161 -10.12 4.27 -29.03
CA ARG A 161 -10.36 5.70 -29.16
C ARG A 161 -11.65 5.95 -29.92
N GLU A 162 -12.57 6.67 -29.30
CA GLU A 162 -13.84 7.09 -29.90
C GLU A 162 -14.02 8.60 -29.68
N ASP A 163 -14.28 9.35 -30.76
CA ASP A 163 -14.45 10.81 -30.73
C ASP A 163 -13.30 11.58 -30.05
N GLY A 164 -12.09 11.03 -30.11
CA GLY A 164 -10.90 11.62 -29.52
C GLY A 164 -10.68 11.30 -28.04
N ILE A 165 -11.60 10.58 -27.40
CA ILE A 165 -11.59 10.15 -26.00
C ILE A 165 -11.26 8.64 -25.95
N ASP A 166 -10.44 8.25 -24.97
CA ASP A 166 -10.12 6.85 -24.74
C ASP A 166 -11.24 6.19 -23.93
N LYS A 167 -11.73 5.06 -24.42
CA LYS A 167 -12.82 4.28 -23.84
C LYS A 167 -12.38 2.85 -23.59
N VAL A 168 -13.09 2.20 -22.67
CA VAL A 168 -12.78 0.82 -22.25
C VAL A 168 -13.78 -0.16 -22.84
N THR A 169 -13.29 -1.32 -23.26
CA THR A 169 -14.10 -2.43 -23.76
C THR A 169 -13.53 -3.75 -23.28
N LYS A 170 -14.39 -4.71 -22.94
CA LYS A 170 -13.98 -6.11 -22.65
C LYS A 170 -13.87 -6.97 -23.93
N ASP A 171 -14.25 -6.42 -25.08
CA ASP A 171 -14.15 -7.08 -26.38
C ASP A 171 -12.75 -6.87 -26.99
N ALA A 172 -11.96 -7.95 -27.04
CA ALA A 172 -10.62 -7.97 -27.61
C ALA A 172 -10.56 -7.53 -29.09
N GLY A 173 -11.67 -7.60 -29.83
CA GLY A 173 -11.72 -7.16 -31.23
C GLY A 173 -11.86 -5.64 -31.42
N LYS A 174 -12.16 -4.90 -30.35
CA LYS A 174 -12.52 -3.47 -30.42
C LYS A 174 -11.46 -2.52 -29.89
N GLY A 175 -10.54 -3.00 -29.06
CA GLY A 175 -9.44 -2.21 -28.52
C GLY A 175 -8.07 -2.82 -28.81
N TRP A 176 -7.05 -2.16 -28.30
CA TRP A 176 -5.66 -2.61 -28.32
C TRP A 176 -5.13 -2.84 -26.92
#